data_AF-A0A6C0JEQ5-F1
#
_entry.id   AF-A0A6C0JEQ5-F1
#
_cell.length_a   1.000
_cell.length_b   1.000
_cell.length_c   1.000
_cell.angle_alpha   90.00
_cell.angle_beta   90.00
_cell.angle_gamma   90.00
#
_symmetry.space_group_name_H-M   'P 1'
#
loop_
_entity.id
_entity.type
_entity.pdbx_description
1 polymer ?
#
loop_
_entity_poly.entity_id
_entity_poly.type
_entity_poly.pdbx_seq_one_letter_code
_entity_poly.pdbx_strand_id
1 'polypeptide(L)'
;MFFPDQRQQDLLEEQQTKDQIMAADNKLMNDINKFNLKYAKYVKCNVNNGSITSGCDSSDLTCCNQADSNIDPLRSLQGTINNDLNSLRKLFSRNKSSIINPDEYESEYQRIKYIEAANIRLRNELDLKLREVYNIDGPTLEDGVLPYDSSMYSAMLFTILATTGLFYAFTKI
;
A
#
# COMPACT_ATOMS: atom_id res chain seq x y z
N MET A 1 -21.75 -19.45 -34.98
CA MET A 1 -20.46 -18.81 -34.65
C MET A 1 -20.79 -17.65 -33.75
N PHE A 2 -20.62 -17.81 -32.44
CA PHE A 2 -20.88 -16.76 -31.45
C PHE A 2 -19.61 -15.92 -31.36
N PHE A 3 -19.63 -14.71 -31.92
CA PHE A 3 -18.54 -13.76 -31.70
C PHE A 3 -18.75 -13.16 -30.31
N PRO A 4 -17.77 -13.24 -29.40
CA PRO A 4 -17.85 -12.53 -28.13
C PRO A 4 -18.01 -11.04 -28.39
N ASP A 5 -18.92 -10.42 -27.64
CA ASP A 5 -19.22 -8.99 -27.70
C ASP A 5 -17.93 -8.19 -27.41
N GLN A 6 -17.54 -7.29 -28.32
CA GLN A 6 -16.29 -6.52 -28.27
C GLN A 6 -16.09 -5.84 -26.91
N ARG A 7 -17.18 -5.40 -26.28
CA ARG A 7 -17.20 -4.77 -24.96
C ARG A 7 -16.75 -5.71 -23.83
N GLN A 8 -16.97 -7.02 -23.95
CA GLN A 8 -16.48 -8.00 -22.97
C GLN A 8 -14.98 -8.28 -23.12
N GLN A 9 -14.45 -8.19 -24.35
CA GLN A 9 -13.01 -8.34 -24.60
C GLN A 9 -12.24 -7.16 -24.03
N ASP A 10 -12.73 -5.93 -24.22
CA ASP A 10 -12.10 -4.72 -23.70
C ASP A 10 -12.04 -4.71 -22.15
N LEU A 11 -13.12 -5.14 -21.47
CA LEU A 11 -13.16 -5.24 -20.01
C LEU A 11 -12.18 -6.29 -19.44
N LEU A 12 -12.00 -7.41 -20.14
CA LEU A 12 -11.05 -8.45 -19.77
C LEU A 12 -9.60 -7.96 -19.94
N GLU A 13 -9.29 -7.26 -21.03
CA GLU A 13 -7.97 -6.67 -21.25
C GLU A 13 -7.64 -5.57 -20.23
N GLU A 14 -8.64 -4.77 -19.83
CA GLU A 14 -8.46 -3.75 -18.79
C GLU A 14 -8.19 -4.36 -17.41
N GLN A 15 -8.93 -5.42 -17.02
CA GLN A 15 -8.67 -6.15 -15.76
C GLN A 15 -7.29 -6.79 -15.75
N GLN A 16 -6.90 -7.47 -16.84
CA GLN A 16 -5.57 -8.08 -16.95
C GLN A 16 -4.45 -7.04 -16.86
N THR A 17 -4.66 -5.85 -17.42
CA THR A 17 -3.69 -4.76 -17.34
C THR A 17 -3.56 -4.21 -15.91
N LYS A 18 -4.67 -4.08 -15.17
CA LYS A 18 -4.67 -3.67 -13.75
C LYS A 18 -3.91 -4.66 -12.88
N ASP A 19 -4.14 -5.96 -13.07
CA ASP A 19 -3.44 -7.01 -12.31
C ASP A 19 -1.93 -7.01 -12.61
N GLN A 20 -1.54 -6.79 -13.87
CA GLN A 20 -0.14 -6.65 -14.26
C GLN A 20 0.53 -5.43 -13.63
N ILE A 21 -0.17 -4.30 -13.55
CA ILE A 21 0.33 -3.09 -12.88
C ILE A 21 0.53 -3.35 -11.39
N MET A 22 -0.46 -3.95 -10.71
CA MET A 22 -0.36 -4.25 -9.28
C MET A 22 0.75 -5.26 -8.97
N ALA A 23 0.92 -6.30 -9.80
CA ALA A 23 2.01 -7.26 -9.65
C ALA A 23 3.39 -6.60 -9.86
N ALA A 24 3.52 -5.73 -10.86
CA ALA A 24 4.76 -5.00 -11.14
C ALA A 24 5.11 -4.01 -10.01
N ASP A 25 4.11 -3.35 -9.42
CA ASP A 25 4.28 -2.43 -8.30
C ASP A 25 4.73 -3.15 -7.02
N ASN A 26 4.07 -4.27 -6.68
CA ASN A 26 4.48 -5.13 -5.57
C ASN A 26 5.93 -5.65 -5.73
N LYS A 27 6.31 -6.02 -6.96
CA LYS A 27 7.68 -6.44 -7.28
C LYS A 27 8.67 -5.30 -7.05
N LEU A 28 8.39 -4.10 -7.57
CA LEU A 28 9.24 -2.93 -7.37
C LEU A 28 9.44 -2.63 -5.88
N MET A 29 8.35 -2.66 -5.11
CA MET A 29 8.41 -2.37 -3.68
C MET A 29 9.25 -3.40 -2.91
N ASN A 30 9.15 -4.68 -3.28
CA ASN A 30 9.99 -5.74 -2.71
C ASN A 30 11.48 -5.53 -3.07
N ASP A 31 11.78 -5.15 -4.31
CA ASP A 31 13.16 -4.94 -4.75
C ASP A 31 13.79 -3.68 -4.13
N ILE A 32 12.99 -2.62 -3.89
CA ILE A 32 13.40 -1.44 -3.09
C ILE A 32 13.69 -1.84 -1.64
N ASN A 33 12.82 -2.63 -1.01
CA ASN A 33 13.03 -3.08 0.37
C ASN A 33 14.31 -3.92 0.50
N LYS A 34 14.57 -4.83 -0.44
CA LYS A 34 15.83 -5.58 -0.50
C LYS A 34 17.04 -4.67 -0.68
N PHE A 35 16.95 -3.66 -1.55
CA PHE A 35 18.01 -2.69 -1.74
C PHE A 35 18.30 -1.92 -0.45
N ASN A 36 17.27 -1.39 0.22
CA ASN A 36 17.40 -0.65 1.47
C ASN A 36 18.05 -1.50 2.57
N LEU A 37 17.63 -2.76 2.70
CA LEU A 37 18.18 -3.69 3.67
C LEU A 37 19.66 -3.97 3.40
N LYS A 38 20.04 -4.25 2.15
CA LYS A 38 21.45 -4.46 1.78
C LYS A 38 22.29 -3.18 1.91
N TYR A 39 21.71 -2.02 1.62
CA TYR A 39 22.39 -0.74 1.74
C TYR A 39 22.68 -0.40 3.20
N ALA A 40 21.72 -0.61 4.09
CA ALA A 40 21.91 -0.45 5.52
C ALA A 40 23.06 -1.33 6.04
N LYS A 41 23.11 -2.60 5.60
CA LYS A 41 24.22 -3.52 5.93
C LYS A 41 25.54 -3.04 5.34
N TYR A 42 25.59 -2.73 4.05
CA TYR A 42 26.80 -2.24 3.38
C TYR A 42 27.41 -1.01 4.06
N VAL A 43 26.58 -0.02 4.39
CA VAL A 43 27.02 1.19 5.11
C VAL A 43 27.58 0.82 6.47
N LYS A 44 26.91 -0.05 7.22
CA LYS A 44 27.42 -0.47 8.53
C LYS A 44 28.76 -1.22 8.42
N CYS A 45 28.89 -2.13 7.48
CA CYS A 45 30.10 -2.95 7.35
C CYS A 45 31.29 -2.15 6.84
N ASN A 46 31.08 -1.18 5.92
CA ASN A 46 32.18 -0.44 5.30
C ASN A 46 32.43 0.95 5.89
N VAL A 47 31.40 1.65 6.40
CA VAL A 47 31.53 3.02 6.91
C VAL A 47 31.70 3.04 8.42
N ASN A 48 31.03 2.14 9.15
CA ASN A 48 31.06 2.10 10.62
C ASN A 48 32.07 1.07 11.18
N ASN A 49 33.01 0.58 10.35
CA ASN A 49 34.00 -0.44 10.71
C ASN A 49 33.39 -1.69 11.37
N GLY A 50 32.26 -2.18 10.82
CA GLY A 50 31.64 -3.40 11.31
C GLY A 50 32.56 -4.62 11.16
N SER A 51 32.75 -5.39 12.24
CA SER A 51 33.49 -6.65 12.18
C SER A 51 32.73 -7.68 11.34
N ILE A 52 33.45 -8.32 10.41
CA ILE A 52 32.90 -9.42 9.63
C ILE A 52 32.76 -10.65 10.54
N THR A 53 31.54 -11.16 10.65
CA THR A 53 31.15 -12.33 11.46
C THR A 53 30.52 -13.40 10.58
N SER A 54 30.86 -14.67 10.81
CA SER A 54 30.21 -15.80 10.14
C SER A 54 28.88 -16.13 10.81
N GLY A 55 27.90 -16.60 10.02
CA GLY A 55 26.59 -17.01 10.54
C GLY A 55 25.54 -15.90 10.70
N CYS A 56 25.74 -14.74 10.07
CA CYS A 56 24.75 -13.67 10.07
C CYS A 56 23.45 -14.08 9.37
N ASP A 57 22.31 -13.85 10.02
CA ASP A 57 21.02 -13.90 9.34
C ASP A 57 20.93 -12.75 8.32
N SER A 58 20.32 -13.05 7.18
CA SER A 58 19.88 -12.08 6.18
C SER A 58 19.06 -10.92 6.76
N SER A 59 18.26 -11.15 7.81
CA SER A 59 17.40 -10.15 8.45
C SER A 59 18.10 -9.29 9.51
N ASP A 60 19.21 -9.77 10.08
CA ASP A 60 19.91 -9.10 11.16
C ASP A 60 20.77 -7.96 10.61
N LEU A 61 20.31 -6.71 10.80
CA LEU A 61 20.99 -5.48 10.42
C LEU A 61 22.23 -5.17 11.28
N THR A 62 22.43 -5.92 12.36
CA THR A 62 23.56 -5.70 13.26
C THR A 62 24.80 -6.49 12.90
N CYS A 63 24.63 -7.55 12.11
CA CYS A 63 25.65 -8.49 11.72
C CYS A 63 26.16 -8.20 10.31
N CYS A 64 27.48 -8.35 10.11
CA CYS A 64 28.15 -8.09 8.84
C CYS A 64 28.79 -9.37 8.32
N ASN A 65 28.42 -9.82 7.12
CA ASN A 65 29.13 -10.90 6.44
C ASN A 65 30.02 -10.36 5.30
N GLN A 66 30.88 -11.22 4.75
CA GLN A 66 31.78 -10.82 3.64
C GLN A 66 31.02 -10.34 2.41
N ALA A 67 29.84 -10.91 2.11
CA ALA A 67 29.03 -10.54 0.95
C ALA A 67 28.39 -9.15 1.10
N ASP A 68 28.08 -8.72 2.32
CA ASP A 68 27.50 -7.40 2.63
C ASP A 68 28.51 -6.27 2.48
N SER A 69 29.81 -6.58 2.54
CA SER A 69 30.88 -5.61 2.26
C SER A 69 31.06 -5.32 0.77
N ASN A 70 30.50 -6.15 -0.12
CA ASN A 70 30.57 -5.96 -1.56
C ASN A 70 29.45 -5.03 -2.07
N ILE A 71 29.80 -4.06 -2.91
CA ILE A 71 28.87 -3.11 -3.53
C ILE A 71 28.17 -3.68 -4.79
N ASP A 72 28.71 -4.72 -5.42
CA ASP A 72 28.18 -5.26 -6.68
C ASP A 72 26.74 -5.76 -6.57
N PRO A 73 26.33 -6.47 -5.49
CA PRO A 73 24.93 -6.87 -5.31
C PRO A 73 23.98 -5.67 -5.23
N LEU A 74 24.43 -4.54 -4.69
CA LEU A 74 23.64 -3.30 -4.64
C LEU A 74 23.50 -2.66 -6.02
N ARG A 75 24.59 -2.61 -6.80
CA ARG A 75 24.55 -2.11 -8.18
C ARG A 75 23.63 -2.95 -9.06
N SER A 76 23.66 -4.26 -8.88
CA SER A 76 22.76 -5.19 -9.57
C SER A 76 21.30 -4.92 -9.19
N LEU A 77 20.98 -4.78 -7.91
CA LEU A 77 19.63 -4.44 -7.44
C LEU A 77 19.16 -3.07 -7.97
N GLN A 78 20.04 -2.07 -7.99
CA GLN A 78 19.73 -0.76 -8.57
C GLN A 78 19.39 -0.88 -10.07
N GLY A 79 20.12 -1.70 -10.81
CA GLY A 79 19.81 -2.03 -12.20
C GLY A 79 18.43 -2.68 -12.35
N THR A 80 18.09 -3.63 -11.48
CA THR A 80 16.77 -4.28 -11.45
C THR A 80 15.65 -3.27 -11.17
N ILE A 81 15.80 -2.42 -10.16
CA ILE A 81 14.82 -1.37 -9.81
C ILE A 81 14.59 -0.43 -11.00
N ASN A 82 15.66 -0.01 -11.67
CA ASN A 82 15.55 0.83 -12.87
C ASN A 82 14.78 0.13 -14.00
N ASN A 83 15.00 -1.17 -14.19
CA ASN A 83 14.28 -1.97 -15.19
C ASN A 83 12.80 -2.15 -14.82
N ASP A 84 12.49 -2.34 -13.54
CA ASP A 84 11.12 -2.45 -13.04
C ASP A 84 10.37 -1.14 -13.19
N LEU A 85 10.98 -0.01 -12.83
CA LEU A 85 10.42 1.33 -13.05
C LEU A 85 10.14 1.59 -14.52
N ASN A 86 11.06 1.23 -15.41
CA ASN A 86 10.86 1.36 -16.86
C ASN A 86 9.72 0.47 -17.36
N SER A 87 9.54 -0.71 -16.77
CA SER A 87 8.45 -1.63 -17.12
C SER A 87 7.11 -1.11 -16.64
N LEU A 88 7.00 -0.65 -15.40
CA LEU A 88 5.82 0.03 -14.85
C LEU A 88 5.45 1.25 -15.70
N ARG A 89 6.42 2.10 -16.03
CA ARG A 89 6.18 3.27 -16.90
C ARG A 89 5.59 2.88 -18.25
N LYS A 90 6.05 1.77 -18.85
CA LYS A 90 5.50 1.25 -20.11
C LYS A 90 4.07 0.73 -19.92
N LEU A 91 3.77 0.04 -18.82
CA LEU A 91 2.41 -0.42 -18.49
C LEU A 91 1.45 0.76 -18.32
N PHE A 92 1.83 1.77 -17.55
CA PHE A 92 1.04 3.00 -17.38
C PHE A 92 0.89 3.79 -18.69
N SER A 93 1.91 3.81 -19.54
CA SER A 93 1.83 4.47 -20.84
C SER A 93 0.91 3.75 -21.83
N ARG A 94 0.84 2.41 -21.77
CA ARG A 94 -0.13 1.61 -22.55
C ARG A 94 -1.56 1.78 -22.03
N ASN A 95 -1.72 1.88 -20.70
CA ASN A 95 -2.99 2.14 -20.05
C ASN A 95 -3.44 3.62 -20.14
N LYS A 96 -2.72 4.45 -20.90
CA LYS A 96 -3.12 5.84 -21.19
C LYS A 96 -4.18 5.92 -22.30
N SER A 97 -4.85 4.80 -22.61
CA SER A 97 -5.98 4.72 -23.52
C SER A 97 -7.31 4.99 -22.83
N SER A 98 -7.36 5.97 -21.94
CA SER A 98 -8.48 6.91 -21.84
C SER A 98 -8.00 8.03 -20.93
N ILE A 99 -7.76 9.20 -21.50
CA ILE A 99 -8.07 10.41 -20.75
C ILE A 99 -9.57 10.27 -20.52
N ILE A 100 -9.97 9.79 -19.34
CA ILE A 100 -11.38 9.65 -18.99
C ILE A 100 -11.98 11.00 -19.28
N ASN A 101 -12.93 11.05 -20.20
CA ASN A 101 -13.63 12.29 -20.51
C ASN A 101 -14.22 12.78 -19.17
N PRO A 102 -13.98 14.02 -18.73
CA PRO A 102 -14.54 14.53 -17.47
C PRO A 102 -16.04 14.24 -17.33
N ASP A 103 -16.78 14.24 -18.43
CA ASP A 103 -18.21 13.91 -18.46
C ASP A 103 -18.49 12.42 -18.18
N GLU A 104 -17.62 11.52 -18.65
CA GLU A 104 -17.71 10.08 -18.40
C GLU A 104 -17.32 9.75 -16.96
N TYR A 105 -16.31 10.44 -16.42
CA TYR A 105 -15.96 10.36 -14.99
C TYR A 105 -17.12 10.78 -14.11
N GLU A 106 -17.73 11.94 -14.40
CA GLU A 106 -18.86 12.45 -13.61
C GLU A 106 -20.05 11.50 -13.70
N SER A 107 -20.38 11.00 -14.89
CA SER A 107 -21.45 10.00 -15.06
C SER A 107 -21.21 8.73 -14.24
N GLU A 108 -20.00 8.17 -14.31
CA GLU A 108 -19.66 6.96 -13.53
C GLU A 108 -19.62 7.23 -12.03
N TYR A 109 -19.12 8.39 -11.60
CA TYR A 109 -19.13 8.80 -10.20
C TYR A 109 -20.56 8.90 -9.65
N GLN A 110 -21.48 9.54 -10.39
CA GLN A 110 -22.89 9.61 -9.99
C GLN A 110 -23.55 8.23 -9.97
N ARG A 111 -23.21 7.35 -10.93
CA ARG A 111 -23.68 5.96 -10.95
C ARG A 111 -23.22 5.18 -9.73
N ILE A 112 -21.94 5.28 -9.36
CA ILE A 112 -21.37 4.63 -8.18
C ILE A 112 -22.05 5.14 -6.91
N LYS A 113 -22.21 6.46 -6.77
CA LYS A 113 -22.88 7.07 -5.63
C LYS A 113 -24.32 6.61 -5.48
N TYR A 114 -25.06 6.47 -6.59
CA TYR A 114 -26.42 5.94 -6.58
C TYR A 114 -26.46 4.47 -6.14
N ILE A 115 -25.55 3.64 -6.66
CA ILE A 115 -25.45 2.22 -6.28
C ILE A 115 -25.08 2.07 -4.81
N GLU A 116 -24.15 2.88 -4.31
CA GLU A 116 -23.76 2.88 -2.90
C GLU A 116 -24.94 3.22 -1.99
N ALA A 117 -25.70 4.28 -2.30
CA ALA A 117 -26.88 4.66 -1.55
C ALA A 117 -27.94 3.53 -1.54
N ALA A 118 -28.15 2.88 -2.69
CA ALA A 118 -29.05 1.73 -2.79
C ALA A 118 -28.55 0.54 -1.96
N ASN A 119 -27.24 0.24 -1.97
CA ASN A 119 -26.64 -0.84 -1.18
C ASN A 119 -26.76 -0.58 0.32
N ILE A 120 -26.53 0.66 0.78
CA ILE A 120 -26.73 1.04 2.18
C ILE A 120 -28.19 0.81 2.58
N ARG A 121 -29.14 1.23 1.75
CA ARG A 121 -30.57 1.01 2.01
C ARG A 121 -30.89 -0.49 2.11
N LEU A 122 -30.41 -1.29 1.16
CA LEU A 122 -30.63 -2.74 1.16
C LEU A 122 -29.98 -3.43 2.36
N ARG A 123 -28.79 -3.01 2.79
CA ARG A 123 -28.14 -3.52 4.01
C ARG A 123 -28.97 -3.20 5.25
N ASN A 124 -29.45 -1.97 5.37
CA ASN A 124 -30.31 -1.57 6.49
C ASN A 124 -31.63 -2.35 6.49
N GLU A 125 -32.27 -2.52 5.32
CA GLU A 125 -33.48 -3.33 5.18
C GLU A 125 -33.23 -4.80 5.54
N LEU A 126 -32.08 -5.36 5.13
CA LEU A 126 -31.68 -6.72 5.48
C LEU A 126 -31.44 -6.87 6.98
N ASP A 127 -30.72 -5.94 7.59
CA ASP A 127 -30.45 -5.93 9.03
C ASP A 127 -31.74 -5.80 9.84
N LEU A 128 -32.68 -4.95 9.41
CA LEU A 128 -34.01 -4.84 10.03
C LEU A 128 -34.78 -6.15 9.94
N LYS A 129 -34.80 -6.80 8.77
CA LYS A 129 -35.48 -8.10 8.59
C LYS A 129 -34.83 -9.21 9.40
N LEU A 130 -33.50 -9.25 9.46
CA LEU A 130 -32.77 -10.22 10.29
C LEU A 130 -33.13 -10.00 11.76
N ARG A 131 -33.19 -8.74 12.23
CA ARG A 131 -33.59 -8.45 13.61
C ARG A 131 -35.04 -8.82 13.92
N GLU A 132 -35.95 -8.63 12.97
CA GLU A 132 -37.35 -9.10 13.07
C GLU A 132 -37.42 -10.63 13.16
N VAL A 133 -36.67 -11.35 12.32
CA VAL A 133 -36.60 -12.83 12.34
C VAL A 133 -35.99 -13.35 13.64
N TYR A 134 -34.97 -12.66 14.18
CA TYR A 134 -34.24 -13.08 15.37
C TYR A 134 -34.76 -12.46 16.68
N ASN A 135 -35.85 -11.66 16.65
CA ASN A 135 -36.42 -10.96 17.82
C ASN A 135 -35.35 -10.25 18.69
N ILE A 136 -34.40 -9.56 18.06
CA ILE A 136 -33.33 -8.85 18.77
C ILE A 136 -33.77 -7.41 19.08
N ASP A 137 -34.37 -7.23 20.26
CA ASP A 137 -34.66 -5.92 20.83
C ASP A 137 -33.35 -5.18 21.16
N GLY A 138 -33.06 -4.07 20.45
CA GLY A 138 -31.88 -3.26 20.70
C GLY A 138 -31.87 -1.92 19.94
N PRO A 139 -31.00 -0.97 20.30
CA PRO A 139 -31.16 0.44 19.93
C PRO A 139 -30.96 0.73 18.43
N THR A 140 -31.52 1.87 18.03
CA THR A 140 -31.60 2.45 16.69
C THR A 140 -30.25 2.92 16.17
N LEU A 141 -30.05 2.80 14.85
CA LEU A 141 -28.84 3.08 14.06
C LEU A 141 -28.31 4.54 14.10
N GLU A 142 -28.73 5.38 15.04
CA GLU A 142 -28.34 6.80 15.11
C GLU A 142 -27.19 7.09 16.09
N ASP A 143 -26.83 6.16 16.98
CA ASP A 143 -25.77 6.38 18.00
C ASP A 143 -24.37 5.89 17.58
N GLY A 144 -24.15 5.65 16.28
CA GLY A 144 -22.92 5.06 15.75
C GLY A 144 -21.91 6.04 15.16
N VAL A 145 -22.02 7.35 15.39
CA VAL A 145 -20.97 8.30 15.00
C VAL A 145 -19.82 8.14 16.00
N LEU A 146 -18.89 7.23 15.69
CA LEU A 146 -17.62 7.01 16.39
C LEU A 146 -16.98 8.36 16.81
N PRO A 147 -16.98 8.74 18.09
CA PRO A 147 -16.25 9.93 18.55
C PRO A 147 -14.74 9.67 18.72
N TYR A 148 -14.21 8.61 18.08
CA TYR A 148 -12.89 8.04 18.40
C TYR A 148 -11.72 8.60 17.58
N ASP A 149 -11.94 9.40 16.53
CA ASP A 149 -10.83 9.77 15.65
C ASP A 149 -10.05 11.00 16.12
N SER A 150 -10.66 12.15 16.41
CA SER A 150 -9.86 13.39 16.55
C SER A 150 -9.07 13.51 17.86
N SER A 151 -9.62 13.08 18.99
CA SER A 151 -8.97 13.23 20.31
C SER A 151 -7.84 12.22 20.52
N MET A 152 -7.97 11.00 19.97
CA MET A 152 -6.97 9.94 20.11
C MET A 152 -5.71 10.25 19.28
N TYR A 153 -5.87 10.72 18.02
CA TYR A 153 -4.73 11.16 17.21
C TYR A 153 -4.03 12.38 17.82
N SER A 154 -4.79 13.32 18.40
CA SER A 154 -4.20 14.47 19.10
C SER A 154 -3.37 14.05 20.32
N ALA A 155 -3.88 13.12 21.13
CA ALA A 155 -3.15 12.59 22.29
C ALA A 155 -1.85 11.88 21.87
N MET A 156 -1.88 11.09 20.79
CA MET A 156 -0.68 10.43 20.25
C MET A 156 0.36 11.43 19.73
N LEU A 157 -0.07 12.52 19.07
CA LEU A 157 0.86 13.56 18.62
C LEU A 157 1.53 14.28 19.79
N PHE A 158 0.80 14.56 20.87
CA PHE A 158 1.38 15.17 22.07
C PHE A 158 2.38 14.25 22.77
N THR A 159 2.14 12.94 22.84
CA THR A 159 3.09 12.00 23.45
C THR A 159 4.35 11.84 22.63
N ILE A 160 4.26 11.80 21.29
CA ILE A 160 5.44 11.81 20.39
C ILE A 160 6.25 13.11 20.58
N LEU A 161 5.58 14.26 20.68
CA LEU A 161 6.25 15.56 20.87
C LEU A 161 6.92 15.65 22.25
N ALA A 162 6.27 15.16 23.30
CA ALA A 162 6.84 15.12 24.65
C ALA A 162 8.06 14.20 24.71
N THR A 163 7.99 13.00 24.13
CA THR A 163 9.10 12.03 24.15
C THR A 163 10.30 12.49 23.32
N THR A 164 10.07 13.09 22.16
CA THR A 164 11.15 13.68 21.33
C THR A 164 11.79 14.89 22.00
N GLY A 165 10.99 15.77 22.61
CA GLY A 165 11.49 16.91 23.39
C GLY A 165 12.33 16.48 24.59
N LEU A 166 11.87 15.46 25.32
CA LEU A 166 12.60 14.92 26.46
C LEU A 166 13.93 14.27 26.03
N PHE A 167 13.90 13.47 24.94
CA PHE A 167 15.11 12.88 24.37
C PHE A 167 16.13 13.95 23.95
N TYR A 168 15.69 15.02 23.29
CA TYR A 168 16.57 16.13 22.91
C TYR A 168 17.18 16.85 24.12
N ALA A 169 16.38 17.07 25.17
CA ALA A 169 16.85 17.71 26.39
C ALA A 169 17.94 16.89 27.12
N PHE A 170 17.82 15.55 27.12
CA PHE A 170 18.79 14.67 27.78
C PHE A 170 19.98 14.26 26.90
N THR A 171 19.93 14.47 25.59
CA THR A 171 21.05 14.16 24.68
C THR A 171 21.93 15.36 24.35
N LYS A 172 21.44 16.59 24.57
CA LYS A 172 22.19 17.83 24.29
C LYS A 172 22.80 18.49 25.54
N ILE A 173 22.54 17.94 26.72
CA ILE A 173 23.31 18.17 27.96
C ILE A 173 24.38 17.09 28.03
#